data_AF-A0A832GNF5-F1
#
_entry.id   AF-A0A832GNF5-F1
#
_cell.length_a   1.000
_cell.length_b   1.000
_cell.length_c   1.000
_cell.angle_alpha   90.00
_cell.angle_beta   90.00
_cell.angle_gamma   90.00
#
_symmetry.space_group_name_H-M   'P 1'
#
loop_
_entity.id
_entity.type
_entity.pdbx_description
1 polymer ?
#
loop_
_entity_poly.entity_id
_entity_poly.type
_entity_poly.pdbx_seq_one_letter_code
_entity_poly.pdbx_strand_id
1 'polypeptide(L)'
;MKKALRIEISGIVQGVGFRPFVFNLAKSFNLKGHISNSCEGVSLLLEGEEEALQGFLHELPRKAPPLSQIYEIKVEEAPLSHFKELKIIKSETTGRPSFDILPDLALCKECSAELYSPENRRYL
;
A
#
# COMPACT_ATOMS: atom_id res chain seq x y z
N MET A 1 13.59 -5.55 -19.04
CA MET A 1 13.87 -4.15 -19.47
C MET A 1 13.35 -3.25 -18.37
N LYS A 2 14.07 -2.19 -17.99
CA LYS A 2 13.59 -1.33 -16.89
C LYS A 2 12.47 -0.40 -17.35
N LYS A 3 11.40 -0.36 -16.56
CA LYS A 3 10.27 0.55 -16.72
C LYS A 3 9.98 1.28 -15.42
N ALA A 4 9.29 2.40 -15.52
CA ALA A 4 8.63 3.05 -14.39
C ALA A 4 7.12 3.01 -14.61
N LEU A 5 6.37 2.74 -13.57
CA LEU A 5 4.90 2.78 -13.58
C LEU A 5 4.42 3.72 -12.50
N ARG A 6 3.49 4.61 -12.87
CA ARG A 6 2.61 5.28 -11.92
C ARG A 6 1.38 4.40 -11.73
N ILE A 7 1.06 4.10 -10.48
CA ILE A 7 -0.06 3.23 -10.11
C ILE A 7 -0.92 3.97 -9.11
N GLU A 8 -2.18 4.19 -9.45
CA GLU A 8 -3.17 4.80 -8.57
C GLU A 8 -4.18 3.73 -8.14
N ILE A 9 -4.36 3.57 -6.83
CA ILE A 9 -5.22 2.55 -6.24
C ILE A 9 -6.32 3.25 -5.45
N SER A 10 -7.58 2.99 -5.81
CA SER A 10 -8.75 3.55 -5.15
C SER A 10 -9.58 2.47 -4.44
N GLY A 11 -10.35 2.91 -3.42
CA GLY A 11 -11.21 2.07 -2.59
C GLY A 11 -10.93 2.26 -1.10
N ILE A 12 -11.27 1.24 -0.29
CA ILE A 12 -11.01 1.20 1.15
C ILE A 12 -9.55 0.76 1.35
N VAL A 13 -8.62 1.69 1.11
CA VAL A 13 -7.16 1.43 1.16
C VAL A 13 -6.43 2.33 2.15
N GLN A 14 -7.13 3.24 2.83
CA GLN A 14 -6.59 4.08 3.90
C GLN A 14 -7.03 3.58 5.28
N GLY A 15 -6.17 3.71 6.29
CA GLY A 15 -6.46 3.23 7.66
C GLY A 15 -6.36 1.71 7.87
N VAL A 16 -6.10 0.94 6.80
CA VAL A 16 -6.09 -0.55 6.82
C VAL A 16 -4.69 -1.17 6.76
N GLY A 17 -3.63 -0.38 6.98
CA GLY A 17 -2.25 -0.85 6.88
C GLY A 17 -1.76 -1.08 5.44
N PHE A 18 -2.41 -0.48 4.45
CA PHE A 18 -2.10 -0.70 3.03
C PHE A 18 -0.69 -0.21 2.62
N ARG A 19 -0.24 0.95 3.10
CA ARG A 19 1.11 1.48 2.79
C ARG A 19 2.24 0.53 3.20
N PRO A 20 2.30 0.03 4.46
CA PRO A 20 3.25 -1.02 4.84
C PRO A 20 3.15 -2.29 3.99
N PHE A 21 1.92 -2.73 3.66
CA PHE A 21 1.70 -3.89 2.81
C PHE A 21 2.34 -3.70 1.42
N VAL A 22 2.01 -2.60 0.74
CA VAL A 22 2.55 -2.31 -0.60
C VAL A 22 4.06 -2.14 -0.55
N PHE A 23 4.59 -1.48 0.50
CA PHE A 23 6.03 -1.34 0.69
C PHE A 23 6.75 -2.69 0.76
N ASN A 24 6.23 -3.61 1.57
CA ASN A 24 6.81 -4.94 1.71
C ASN A 24 6.69 -5.75 0.42
N LEU A 25 5.55 -5.67 -0.27
CA LEU A 25 5.33 -6.35 -1.53
C LEU A 25 6.29 -5.83 -2.61
N ALA A 26 6.35 -4.52 -2.83
CA ALA A 26 7.25 -3.91 -3.81
C ALA A 26 8.72 -4.23 -3.52
N LYS A 27 9.11 -4.22 -2.24
CA LYS A 27 10.46 -4.63 -1.80
C LYS A 27 10.75 -6.10 -2.11
N SER A 28 9.78 -7.00 -1.97
CA SER A 28 9.95 -8.43 -2.31
C SER A 28 10.18 -8.67 -3.80
N PHE A 29 9.68 -7.77 -4.66
CA PHE A 29 9.94 -7.75 -6.11
C PHE A 29 11.17 -6.92 -6.49
N ASN A 30 11.97 -6.45 -5.52
CA ASN A 30 13.14 -5.60 -5.74
C ASN A 30 12.84 -4.30 -6.51
N LEU A 31 11.62 -3.77 -6.35
CA LEU A 31 11.18 -2.51 -6.94
C LEU A 31 11.63 -1.31 -6.10
N LYS A 32 11.83 -0.17 -6.76
CA LYS A 32 12.27 1.09 -6.15
C LYS A 32 11.28 2.20 -6.46
N GLY A 33 11.30 3.29 -5.69
CA GLY A 33 10.40 4.42 -5.92
C GLY A 33 9.73 4.93 -4.67
N HIS A 34 8.48 5.38 -4.77
CA HIS A 34 7.77 5.91 -3.62
C HIS A 34 6.30 5.51 -3.55
N ILE A 35 5.78 5.60 -2.33
CA ILE A 35 4.41 5.26 -1.94
C ILE A 35 3.87 6.44 -1.15
N SER A 36 2.72 6.97 -1.53
CA SER A 36 2.01 8.03 -0.81
C SER A 36 0.52 7.71 -0.72
N ASN A 37 -0.15 8.24 0.31
CA ASN A 37 -1.60 8.38 0.24
C ASN A 37 -1.92 9.63 -0.57
N SER A 38 -2.95 9.55 -1.41
CA SER A 38 -3.53 10.70 -2.11
C SER A 38 -4.94 10.97 -1.61
N CYS A 39 -5.60 12.01 -2.13
CA CYS A 39 -7.01 12.28 -1.86
C CYS A 39 -7.95 11.18 -2.40
N GLU A 40 -7.50 10.34 -3.33
CA GLU A 40 -8.33 9.31 -3.98
C GLU A 40 -8.03 7.88 -3.47
N GLY A 41 -6.92 7.70 -2.73
CA GLY A 41 -6.49 6.40 -2.22
C GLY A 41 -4.99 6.33 -1.99
N VAL A 42 -4.29 5.45 -2.71
CA VAL A 42 -2.84 5.25 -2.60
C VAL A 42 -2.19 5.42 -3.98
N SER A 43 -1.19 6.30 -4.05
CA SER A 43 -0.38 6.54 -5.24
C SER A 43 0.98 5.88 -5.09
N LEU A 44 1.42 5.21 -6.15
CA LEU A 44 2.72 4.57 -6.25
C LEU A 44 3.44 5.08 -7.49
N LEU A 45 4.74 5.32 -7.36
CA LEU A 45 5.65 5.41 -8.49
C LEU A 45 6.72 4.36 -8.29
N LEU A 46 6.71 3.32 -9.13
CA LEU A 46 7.60 2.16 -8.99
C LEU A 46 8.47 1.97 -10.23
N GLU A 47 9.71 1.59 -10.01
CA GLU A 47 10.72 1.32 -11.02
C GLU A 47 11.36 -0.04 -10.80
N GLY A 48 11.58 -0.77 -11.89
CA GLY A 48 12.22 -2.08 -11.85
C GLY A 48 12.21 -2.76 -13.20
N GLU A 49 12.60 -4.03 -13.22
CA GLU A 49 12.41 -4.86 -14.40
C GLU A 49 10.91 -5.06 -14.68
N GLU A 50 10.55 -5.03 -15.96
CA GLU A 50 9.17 -5.20 -16.41
C GLU A 50 8.49 -6.44 -15.83
N GLU A 51 9.21 -7.55 -15.77
CA GLU A 51 8.71 -8.82 -15.21
C GLU A 51 8.38 -8.69 -13.71
N ALA A 52 9.18 -7.93 -12.97
CA ALA A 52 8.96 -7.68 -11.55
C ALA A 52 7.76 -6.74 -11.31
N LEU A 53 7.58 -5.73 -12.18
CA LEU A 53 6.42 -4.83 -12.14
C LEU A 53 5.13 -5.58 -12.44
N GLN A 54 5.13 -6.46 -13.45
CA GLN A 54 3.98 -7.30 -13.78
C GLN A 54 3.65 -8.30 -12.65
N GLY A 55 4.68 -8.94 -12.07
CA GLY A 55 4.51 -9.82 -10.92
C GLY A 55 3.93 -9.09 -9.71
N PHE A 56 4.38 -7.88 -9.45
CA PHE A 56 3.83 -7.02 -8.39
C PHE A 56 2.36 -6.69 -8.63
N LEU A 57 1.99 -6.25 -9.83
CA LEU A 57 0.61 -5.91 -10.19
C LEU A 57 -0.33 -7.12 -10.08
N HIS A 58 0.16 -8.30 -10.44
CA HIS A 58 -0.59 -9.55 -10.32
C HIS A 58 -0.85 -9.96 -8.86
N GLU A 59 0.14 -9.78 -7.99
CA GLU A 59 0.07 -10.21 -6.59
C GLU A 59 -0.61 -9.18 -5.66
N LEU A 60 -0.58 -7.90 -6.02
CA LEU A 60 -1.14 -6.80 -5.21
C LEU A 60 -2.61 -7.03 -4.81
N PRO A 61 -3.56 -7.33 -5.72
CA PRO A 61 -4.94 -7.58 -5.31
C PRO A 61 -5.13 -8.91 -4.58
N ARG A 62 -4.26 -9.90 -4.81
CA ARG A 62 -4.38 -11.25 -4.24
C ARG A 62 -3.91 -11.33 -2.80
N LYS A 63 -2.93 -10.51 -2.43
CA LYS A 63 -2.33 -10.44 -1.10
C LYS A 63 -2.81 -9.24 -0.28
N ALA A 64 -3.77 -8.48 -0.80
CA ALA A 64 -4.29 -7.29 -0.16
C ALA A 64 -4.76 -7.59 1.28
N PRO A 65 -4.53 -6.69 2.26
CA PRO A 65 -4.98 -6.87 3.63
C PRO A 65 -6.49 -7.18 3.72
N PRO A 66 -6.95 -8.03 4.67
CA PRO A 66 -8.35 -8.44 4.76
C PRO A 66 -9.36 -7.30 4.91
N LEU A 67 -8.94 -6.20 5.54
CA LEU A 67 -9.77 -5.01 5.76
C LEU A 67 -9.72 -4.03 4.58
N SER A 68 -8.86 -4.27 3.61
CA SER A 68 -8.75 -3.44 2.43
C SER A 68 -9.67 -3.92 1.32
N GLN A 69 -10.26 -2.98 0.60
CA GLN A 69 -11.06 -3.27 -0.58
C GLN A 69 -10.61 -2.39 -1.72
N ILE A 70 -10.03 -3.01 -2.75
CA ILE A 70 -9.56 -2.32 -3.94
C ILE A 70 -10.71 -2.28 -4.94
N TYR A 71 -11.08 -1.10 -5.42
CA TYR A 71 -12.09 -0.93 -6.46
C TYR A 71 -11.46 -0.78 -7.84
N GLU A 72 -10.40 0.02 -7.92
CA GLU A 72 -9.73 0.32 -9.18
C GLU A 72 -8.21 0.39 -8.97
N ILE A 73 -7.48 -0.08 -9.97
CA ILE A 73 -6.03 0.08 -10.08
C ILE A 73 -5.78 0.68 -11.47
N LYS A 74 -5.37 1.94 -11.52
CA LYS A 74 -4.92 2.58 -12.76
C LYS A 74 -3.42 2.46 -12.86
N VAL A 75 -2.94 2.05 -14.04
CA VAL A 75 -1.51 1.87 -14.31
C VAL A 75 -1.15 2.69 -15.54
N GLU A 76 -0.16 3.56 -15.39
CA GLU A 76 0.36 4.39 -16.47
C GLU A 76 1.89 4.24 -16.53
N GLU A 77 2.45 4.19 -17.73
CA GLU A 77 3.90 4.26 -17.88
C GLU A 77 4.40 5.65 -17.50
N ALA A 78 5.49 5.69 -16.74
CA ALA A 78 6.14 6.90 -16.27
C ALA A 78 7.59 6.97 -16.77
N PRO A 79 8.21 8.16 -16.80
CA PRO A 79 9.63 8.28 -17.09
C PRO A 79 10.46 7.70 -15.93
N LEU A 80 11.57 7.04 -16.28
CA LEU A 80 12.56 6.57 -15.31
C LEU A 80 13.20 7.77 -14.59
N SER A 81 13.02 7.81 -13.28
CA SER A 81 13.60 8.74 -12.31
C SER A 81 14.84 8.17 -11.61
N HIS A 82 15.15 6.88 -11.82
CA HIS A 82 16.34 6.19 -11.31
C HIS A 82 16.41 6.16 -9.78
N PHE A 83 15.31 5.77 -9.13
CA PHE A 83 15.26 5.69 -7.67
C PHE A 83 16.32 4.72 -7.13
N LYS A 84 16.98 5.10 -6.02
CA LYS A 84 17.99 4.25 -5.36
C LYS A 84 17.36 3.24 -4.39
N GLU A 85 16.23 3.60 -3.82
CA GLU A 85 15.52 2.87 -2.77
C GLU A 85 13.99 3.07 -2.90
N LEU A 86 13.24 2.27 -2.17
CA LEU A 86 11.79 2.41 -2.02
C LEU A 86 11.51 3.21 -0.74
N LYS A 87 10.59 4.19 -0.79
CA LYS A 87 10.22 5.01 0.38
C LYS A 87 8.71 5.20 0.50
N ILE A 88 8.22 5.24 1.74
CA ILE A 88 6.90 5.81 2.03
C ILE A 88 7.11 7.31 2.25
N ILE A 89 6.54 8.14 1.39
CA ILE A 89 6.69 9.60 1.46
C ILE A 89 5.45 10.24 2.12
N LYS A 90 5.52 11.56 2.32
CA LYS A 90 4.41 12.33 2.89
C LYS A 90 3.18 12.19 1.98
N SER A 91 2.00 12.08 2.60
CA SER A 91 0.74 12.06 1.86
C SER A 91 0.58 13.33 1.04
N GLU A 92 0.05 13.16 -0.16
CA GLU A 92 -0.34 14.26 -1.03
C GLU A 92 -1.78 14.65 -0.70
N THR A 93 -1.99 15.93 -0.38
CA THR A 93 -3.28 16.47 0.07
C THR A 93 -3.87 17.47 -0.94
N THR A 94 -3.46 17.38 -2.20
CA THR A 94 -3.97 18.23 -3.27
C THR A 94 -5.35 17.72 -3.68
N GLY A 95 -6.37 18.58 -3.61
CA GLY A 95 -7.75 18.25 -3.99
C GLY A 95 -8.70 17.92 -2.82
N ARG A 96 -9.92 17.50 -3.16
CA ARG A 96 -10.92 17.08 -2.18
C ARG A 96 -10.76 15.58 -1.89
N PRO A 97 -10.79 15.14 -0.62
CA PRO A 97 -10.81 13.72 -0.29
C PRO A 97 -12.00 13.03 -0.96
N SER A 98 -11.74 11.95 -1.69
CA SER A 98 -12.73 11.10 -2.37
C SER A 98 -12.53 9.61 -2.06
N PHE A 99 -11.67 9.27 -1.10
CA PHE A 99 -11.51 7.90 -0.63
C PHE A 99 -12.63 7.48 0.33
N ASP A 100 -12.90 6.18 0.36
CA ASP A 100 -13.88 5.62 1.29
C ASP A 100 -13.33 5.57 2.72
N ILE A 101 -14.13 6.05 3.66
CA ILE A 101 -13.81 5.99 5.08
C ILE A 101 -14.19 4.60 5.59
N LEU A 102 -13.22 3.93 6.20
CA LEU A 102 -13.43 2.65 6.86
C LEU A 102 -14.38 2.84 8.06
N PRO A 103 -15.39 1.96 8.25
CA PRO A 103 -16.22 2.00 9.45
C PRO A 103 -15.43 1.65 10.71
N ASP A 104 -16.01 1.93 11.87
CA ASP A 104 -15.44 1.49 13.14
C ASP A 104 -15.38 -0.04 13.22
N LEU A 105 -14.25 -0.56 13.70
CA LEU A 105 -14.00 -1.99 13.79
C LEU A 105 -13.91 -2.45 15.25
N ALA A 106 -14.49 -3.62 15.52
CA ALA A 106 -14.28 -4.31 16.79
C ALA A 106 -12.83 -4.81 16.92
N LEU A 107 -12.41 -5.08 18.15
CA LEU A 107 -11.11 -5.66 18.46
C LEU A 107 -10.93 -7.02 17.76
N CYS A 108 -9.81 -7.22 17.05
CA CYS A 108 -9.52 -8.51 16.44
C CYS A 108 -9.04 -9.54 17.49
N LYS A 109 -9.08 -10.83 17.13
CA LYS A 109 -8.70 -11.93 18.03
C LYS A 109 -7.25 -11.85 18.50
N GLU A 110 -6.34 -11.41 17.63
CA GLU A 110 -4.93 -11.25 17.95
C GLU A 110 -4.73 -10.17 19.00
N CYS A 111 -5.28 -8.97 18.77
CA CYS A 111 -5.23 -7.89 19.75
C CYS A 111 -5.92 -8.28 21.07
N SER A 112 -7.03 -9.02 21.02
CA SER A 112 -7.69 -9.54 22.23
C SER A 112 -6.78 -10.48 23.01
N ALA A 113 -6.02 -11.34 22.34
CA ALA A 113 -5.07 -12.24 23.01
C ALA A 113 -3.91 -11.46 23.64
N GLU A 114 -3.44 -10.38 22.99
CA GLU A 114 -2.41 -9.51 23.56
C GLU A 114 -2.86 -8.80 24.83
N LEU A 115 -4.09 -8.28 24.89
CA LEU A 115 -4.61 -7.55 26.05
C LEU A 115 -4.73 -8.43 27.31
N TYR A 116 -4.96 -9.73 27.14
CA TYR A 116 -5.15 -10.67 28.24
C TYR A 116 -3.94 -11.58 28.50
N SER A 117 -2.77 -11.28 27.92
CA SER A 117 -1.50 -11.98 28.20
C SER A 117 -0.62 -11.17 29.15
N PRO A 118 -0.35 -11.63 30.39
CA PRO A 118 0.43 -10.91 31.41
C PRO A 118 1.86 -10.54 30.98
N GLU A 119 2.43 -11.30 30.04
CA GLU A 119 3.78 -11.10 29.53
C GLU A 119 3.82 -10.05 28.41
N ASN A 120 2.66 -9.66 27.87
CA ASN A 120 2.57 -8.67 26.81
C ASN A 120 2.63 -7.26 27.40
N ARG A 121 3.41 -6.37 26.76
CA ARG A 121 3.48 -4.95 27.17
C ARG A 121 2.14 -4.20 27.12
N ARG A 122 1.13 -4.78 26.44
CA ARG A 122 -0.23 -4.23 26.30
C ARG A 122 -1.24 -4.87 27.26
N TYR A 123 -0.78 -5.70 28.21
CA TYR A 123 -1.62 -6.32 29.22
C TYR A 123 -2.38 -5.30 30.07
N LEU A 124 -3.62 -5.64 30.45
CA LEU A 124 -4.48 -4.84 31.31
C LEU A 124 -4.34 -5.20 32.80
#